data_AF-A0A2W7PSL0-F1
#
_entry.id   AF-A0A2W7PSL0-F1
#
_cell.length_a   1.000
_cell.length_b   1.000
_cell.length_c   1.000
_cell.angle_alpha   90.00
_cell.angle_beta   90.00
_cell.angle_gamma   90.00
#
_symmetry.space_group_name_H-M   'P 1'
#
loop_
_entity.id
_entity.type
_entity.pdbx_description
1 polymer ?
#
loop_
_entity_poly.entity_id
_entity_poly.type
_entity_poly.pdbx_seq_one_letter_code
_entity_poly.pdbx_strand_id
1 'polypeptide(L)'
;MIRFVPLVLLIPALASAQTGTTAMDCVPPLIPQLTASDELIRDYGPELRAEFDQYFDDAQTYIRCLQAASDTARAEVSEVLSAYAAMFPNQ
;
A
#
# COMPACT_ATOMS: atom_id res chain seq x y z
N MET A 1 30.19 -4.05 49.31
CA MET A 1 29.02 -3.43 48.64
C MET A 1 29.02 -3.91 47.21
N ILE A 2 28.23 -4.93 46.90
CA ILE A 2 28.16 -5.55 45.56
C ILE A 2 27.11 -4.77 44.77
N ARG A 3 27.54 -4.03 43.75
CA ARG A 3 26.64 -3.35 42.81
C ARG A 3 26.06 -4.40 41.86
N PHE A 4 24.76 -4.65 42.01
CA PHE A 4 23.99 -5.38 41.00
C PHE A 4 23.88 -4.50 39.75
N VAL A 5 24.58 -4.90 38.69
CA VAL A 5 24.35 -4.36 37.35
C VAL A 5 23.13 -5.09 36.81
N PRO A 6 22.02 -4.41 36.45
CA PRO A 6 20.88 -5.09 35.89
C PRO A 6 21.29 -5.59 34.51
N LEU A 7 21.12 -6.90 34.30
CA LEU A 7 21.24 -7.55 33.01
C LEU A 7 20.16 -6.94 32.09
N VAL A 8 20.52 -5.91 31.34
CA VAL A 8 19.67 -5.31 30.31
C VAL A 8 19.46 -6.40 29.25
N LEU A 9 18.23 -6.91 29.21
CA LEU A 9 17.79 -7.90 28.25
C LEU A 9 17.79 -7.22 26.86
N LEU A 10 18.85 -7.42 26.10
CA LEU A 10 18.92 -7.07 24.68
C LEU A 10 17.91 -7.95 23.94
N ILE A 11 16.67 -7.48 23.81
CA ILE A 11 15.71 -8.07 22.89
C ILE A 11 16.25 -7.76 21.49
N PRO A 12 16.64 -8.76 20.69
CA PRO A 12 16.99 -8.50 19.30
C PRO A 12 15.69 -8.03 18.63
N ALA A 13 15.70 -6.79 18.15
CA ALA A 13 14.71 -6.31 17.21
C ALA A 13 14.82 -7.21 15.98
N LEU A 14 14.02 -8.27 15.95
CA LEU A 14 13.68 -8.98 14.74
C LEU A 14 12.91 -7.97 13.89
N ALA A 15 13.66 -7.15 13.14
CA ALA A 15 13.13 -6.40 12.01
C ALA A 15 12.49 -7.46 11.13
N SER A 16 11.18 -7.60 11.28
CA SER A 16 10.41 -8.52 10.49
C SER A 16 10.52 -7.95 9.09
N ALA A 17 11.17 -8.64 8.16
CA ALA A 17 11.11 -8.26 6.76
C ALA A 17 9.65 -8.45 6.34
N GLN A 18 8.85 -7.40 6.53
CA GLN A 18 7.41 -7.44 6.30
C GLN A 18 7.27 -7.61 4.79
N THR A 19 6.84 -8.78 4.35
CA THR A 19 6.53 -9.02 2.94
C THR A 19 5.21 -8.31 2.64
N GLY A 20 5.24 -6.98 2.67
CA GLY A 20 4.07 -6.13 2.45
C GLY A 20 3.90 -5.78 0.98
N THR A 21 2.69 -5.41 0.61
CA THR A 21 2.41 -4.87 -0.73
C THR A 21 3.16 -3.55 -0.89
N THR A 22 3.76 -3.35 -2.05
CA THR A 22 4.38 -2.09 -2.47
C THR A 22 3.57 -1.48 -3.62
N ALA A 23 3.80 -0.20 -3.91
CA ALA A 23 3.16 0.44 -5.06
C ALA A 23 3.55 -0.21 -6.39
N MET A 24 4.71 -0.89 -6.46
CA MET A 24 5.17 -1.61 -7.66
C MET A 24 4.38 -2.88 -7.92
N ASP A 25 3.68 -3.41 -6.92
CA ASP A 25 2.80 -4.57 -7.06
C ASP A 25 1.41 -4.19 -7.60
N CYS A 26 1.09 -2.90 -7.63
CA CYS A 26 -0.22 -2.40 -8.05
C CYS A 26 -0.25 -2.10 -9.54
N VAL A 27 -1.21 -2.71 -10.25
CA VAL A 27 -1.37 -2.54 -11.70
C VAL A 27 -2.42 -1.45 -11.98
N PRO A 28 -2.06 -0.36 -12.67
CA PRO A 28 -3.04 0.66 -13.04
C PRO A 28 -4.02 0.13 -14.09
N PRO A 29 -5.32 0.51 -14.02
CA PRO A 29 -6.32 0.07 -14.99
C PRO A 29 -6.08 0.69 -16.37
N LEU A 30 -6.53 0.01 -17.42
CA LEU A 30 -6.52 0.54 -18.77
C LEU A 30 -7.67 1.54 -18.95
N ILE A 31 -7.34 2.78 -19.30
CA ILE A 31 -8.35 3.84 -19.51
C ILE A 31 -9.07 3.58 -20.85
N PRO A 32 -10.41 3.53 -20.88
CA PRO A 32 -11.17 3.35 -22.12
C PRO A 32 -11.14 4.61 -22.99
N GLN A 33 -11.62 4.52 -24.23
CA GLN A 33 -11.78 5.72 -25.06
C GLN A 33 -12.84 6.64 -24.47
N LEU A 34 -12.46 7.88 -24.16
CA LEU A 34 -13.33 8.85 -23.49
C LEU A 34 -14.30 9.57 -24.44
N THR A 35 -14.19 9.31 -25.74
CA THR A 35 -15.01 9.93 -26.78
C THR A 35 -15.49 8.89 -27.76
N ALA A 36 -16.77 8.93 -28.09
CA ALA A 36 -17.40 8.11 -29.10
C ALA A 36 -18.35 8.98 -29.93
N SER A 37 -18.47 8.71 -31.23
CA SER A 37 -19.48 9.37 -32.06
C SER A 37 -20.88 8.84 -31.71
N ASP A 38 -21.93 9.61 -32.03
CA ASP A 38 -23.32 9.17 -31.83
C ASP A 38 -23.63 7.87 -32.58
N GLU A 39 -23.04 7.67 -33.75
CA GLU A 39 -23.11 6.43 -34.52
C GLU A 39 -22.50 5.26 -33.75
N LEU A 40 -21.32 5.43 -33.16
CA LEU A 40 -20.66 4.38 -32.40
C LEU A 40 -21.42 4.05 -31.10
N ILE A 41 -21.97 5.07 -30.42
CA ILE A 41 -22.80 4.88 -29.22
C ILE A 41 -24.09 4.13 -29.55
N ARG A 42 -24.73 4.46 -30.68
CA ARG A 42 -25.94 3.77 -31.14
C ARG A 42 -25.65 2.31 -31.48
N ASP A 43 -24.55 2.07 -32.19
CA ASP A 43 -24.27 0.75 -32.76
C ASP A 43 -23.54 -0.18 -31.78
N TYR A 44 -22.80 0.36 -30.81
CA TYR A 44 -21.96 -0.40 -29.86
C TYR A 44 -22.10 0.06 -28.39
N GLY A 45 -23.22 0.69 -28.05
CA GLY A 45 -23.46 1.22 -26.70
C GLY A 45 -23.28 0.21 -25.55
N PRO A 46 -23.74 -1.05 -25.68
CA PRO A 46 -23.51 -2.08 -24.68
C PRO A 46 -22.02 -2.42 -24.48
N GLU A 47 -21.26 -2.55 -25.57
CA GLU A 47 -19.83 -2.86 -25.54
C GLU A 47 -19.04 -1.70 -24.93
N LEU A 48 -19.33 -0.47 -25.35
CA LEU A 48 -18.73 0.72 -24.76
C LEU A 48 -19.03 0.80 -23.26
N ARG A 49 -20.25 0.52 -22.83
CA ARG A 49 -20.58 0.50 -21.39
C ARG A 49 -19.77 -0.56 -20.65
N ALA A 50 -19.61 -1.76 -21.22
CA ALA A 50 -18.83 -2.83 -20.62
C ALA A 50 -17.34 -2.44 -20.45
N GLU A 51 -16.75 -1.71 -21.39
CA GLU A 51 -15.37 -1.21 -21.25
C GLU A 51 -15.22 -0.25 -20.06
N PHE A 52 -16.20 0.64 -19.85
CA PHE A 52 -16.20 1.56 -18.72
C PHE A 52 -16.45 0.84 -17.38
N ASP A 53 -17.39 -0.10 -17.35
CA ASP A 53 -17.66 -0.91 -16.16
C ASP A 53 -16.40 -1.69 -15.74
N GLN A 54 -15.72 -2.31 -16.70
CA GLN A 54 -14.44 -2.99 -16.47
C GLN A 54 -13.38 -2.03 -15.90
N TYR A 55 -13.23 -0.84 -16.48
CA TYR A 55 -12.30 0.18 -15.96
C TYR A 55 -12.61 0.55 -14.51
N PHE A 56 -13.88 0.70 -14.14
CA PHE A 56 -14.24 1.08 -12.77
C PHE A 56 -13.96 -0.03 -11.76
N ASP A 57 -14.18 -1.30 -12.12
CA ASP A 57 -13.83 -2.44 -11.27
C ASP A 57 -12.31 -2.57 -11.08
N ASP A 58 -11.56 -2.41 -12.17
CA ASP A 58 -10.10 -2.45 -12.13
C ASP A 58 -9.52 -1.25 -11.36
N ALA A 59 -10.10 -0.06 -11.52
CA ALA A 59 -9.69 1.13 -10.77
C ALA A 59 -9.90 0.96 -9.26
N GLN A 60 -11.02 0.39 -8.85
CA GLN A 60 -11.24 0.08 -7.43
C GLN A 60 -10.23 -0.93 -6.90
N THR A 61 -9.88 -1.94 -7.70
CA THR A 61 -8.85 -2.93 -7.34
C THR A 61 -7.48 -2.28 -7.18
N TYR A 62 -7.11 -1.41 -8.13
CA TYR A 62 -5.87 -0.65 -8.07
C TYR A 62 -5.80 0.26 -6.83
N ILE A 63 -6.87 0.99 -6.51
CA ILE A 63 -6.92 1.87 -5.33
C ILE A 63 -6.77 1.07 -4.03
N ARG A 64 -7.45 -0.08 -3.91
CA ARG A 64 -7.29 -0.97 -2.74
C ARG A 64 -5.85 -1.47 -2.59
N CYS A 65 -5.19 -1.81 -3.69
CA CYS A 65 -3.78 -2.19 -3.67
C CYS A 65 -2.90 -1.03 -3.16
N LEU A 66 -3.11 0.18 -3.66
CA LEU A 66 -2.36 1.36 -3.21
C LEU A 66 -2.58 1.68 -1.73
N GLN A 67 -3.79 1.44 -1.21
CA GLN A 67 -4.08 1.58 0.22
C GLN A 67 -3.26 0.57 1.03
N ALA A 68 -3.25 -0.71 0.62
CA ALA A 68 -2.42 -1.72 1.27
C ALA A 68 -0.93 -1.35 1.23
N ALA A 69 -0.44 -0.82 0.10
CA ALA A 69 0.94 -0.34 -0.02
C ALA A 69 1.24 0.84 0.91
N SER A 70 0.30 1.78 1.04
CA SER A 70 0.44 2.89 1.98
C SER A 70 0.47 2.41 3.42
N ASP A 71 -0.32 1.39 3.76
CA ASP A 71 -0.37 0.84 5.12
C ASP A 71 0.92 0.09 5.45
N THR A 72 1.48 -0.68 4.50
CA THR A 72 2.82 -1.28 4.62
C THR A 72 3.86 -0.22 4.94
N ALA A 73 3.97 0.83 4.12
CA ALA A 73 4.97 1.87 4.32
C ALA A 73 4.83 2.60 5.67
N ARG A 74 3.58 2.84 6.11
CA ARG A 74 3.30 3.44 7.42
C ARG A 74 3.73 2.54 8.57
N ALA A 75 3.49 1.23 8.47
CA ALA A 75 3.90 0.27 9.49
C ALA A 75 5.43 0.24 9.63
N GLU A 76 6.16 0.21 8.53
CA GLU A 76 7.63 0.26 8.52
C GLU A 76 8.17 1.54 9.16
N VAL A 77 7.60 2.71 8.80
CA VAL A 77 7.99 3.98 9.42
C VAL A 77 7.71 3.98 10.92
N SER A 78 6.55 3.47 11.34
CA SER A 78 6.20 3.38 12.77
C SER A 78 7.17 2.47 13.54
N GLU A 79 7.57 1.34 12.95
CA GLU A 79 8.54 0.42 13.53
C GLU A 79 9.90 1.10 13.72
N VAL A 80 10.40 1.78 12.68
CA VAL A 80 11.68 2.50 12.73
C VAL A 80 11.65 3.63 13.75
N LEU A 81 10.55 4.39 13.83
CA LEU A 81 10.38 5.45 14.83
C LEU A 81 10.38 4.89 16.26
N SER A 82 9.69 3.76 16.49
CA SER A 82 9.68 3.10 17.80
C SER A 82 11.08 2.61 18.18
N ALA A 83 11.82 2.03 17.24
CA ALA A 83 13.18 1.59 17.46
C ALA A 83 14.11 2.77 17.79
N TYR A 84 13.98 3.88 17.06
CA TYR A 84 14.74 5.11 17.31
C TYR A 84 14.47 5.68 18.70
N ALA A 85 13.20 5.80 19.10
CA ALA A 85 12.81 6.29 20.42
C ALA A 85 13.39 5.42 21.56
N ALA A 86 13.43 4.10 21.36
CA ALA A 86 14.03 3.17 22.33
C ALA A 86 15.55 3.33 22.46
N MET A 87 16.25 3.74 21.39
CA MET A 87 17.69 4.01 21.43
C MET A 87 18.04 5.30 22.18
N PHE A 88 17.13 6.30 22.16
CA PHE A 88 17.36 7.62 22.75
C PHE A 88 16.26 8.01 23.76
N PRO A 89 16.09 7.28 24.87
CA PRO A 89 14.94 7.43 25.78
C PRO A 89 14.96 8.68 26.68
N ASN A 90 16.06 9.44 26.71
CA ASN A 90 16.24 10.61 27.58
C ASN A 90 16.55 11.90 26.80
N GLN A 91 16.28 11.92 25.49
CA GLN A 91 16.20 13.18 24.74
C GLN A 91 14.83 13.83 24.93
#